data_AF-A0A7S2PUY6-F1
#
_entry.id   AF-A0A7S2PUY6-F1
#
_cell.length_a   1.000
_cell.length_b   1.000
_cell.length_c   1.000
_cell.angle_alpha   90.00
_cell.angle_beta   90.00
_cell.angle_gamma   90.00
#
_symmetry.space_group_name_H-M   'P 1'
#
loop_
_entity.id
_entity.type
_entity.pdbx_description
1 polymer ?
#
loop_
_entity_poly.entity_id
_entity_poly.type
_entity_poly.pdbx_seq_one_letter_code
_entity_poly.pdbx_strand_id
1 'polypeptide(L)'
;GHRTVNEFHIHFVHFASYGADLKRKMEGMVCGKSGWHSGALPCGGRAAYFPGFPGVFSQAMAAGSIAHASVIAWPAACGGSGTIVELAYGCSIEHQIRGDYNPNYR
;
A
#
# COMPACT_ATOMS: atom_id res chain seq x y z
N GLY A 1 17.55 -8.10 3.56
CA GLY A 1 16.13 -8.20 3.94
C GLY A 1 16.06 -8.37 5.44
N HIS A 2 15.39 -7.47 6.14
CA HIS A 2 15.28 -7.46 7.61
C HIS A 2 13.87 -7.91 8.03
N ARG A 3 13.54 -9.19 7.84
CA ARG A 3 12.37 -9.81 8.49
C ARG A 3 12.88 -10.64 9.67
N THR A 4 12.44 -10.32 10.89
CA THR A 4 12.75 -11.04 12.13
C THR A 4 11.70 -12.09 12.48
N VAL A 5 10.53 -12.05 11.84
CA VAL A 5 9.42 -13.00 12.03
C VAL A 5 9.08 -13.62 10.67
N ASN A 6 9.17 -14.95 10.59
CA ASN A 6 8.85 -15.74 9.38
C ASN A 6 7.39 -16.21 9.35
N GLU A 7 6.55 -15.67 10.23
CA GLU A 7 5.11 -15.88 10.23
C GLU A 7 4.40 -14.73 9.51
N PHE A 8 3.31 -15.07 8.83
CA PHE A 8 2.43 -14.08 8.22
C PHE A 8 1.80 -13.22 9.31
N HIS A 9 2.02 -11.91 9.24
CA HIS A 9 1.39 -10.93 10.13
C HIS A 9 0.92 -9.71 9.34
N ILE A 10 -0.13 -9.07 9.85
CA ILE A 10 -0.73 -7.86 9.30
C ILE A 10 -0.58 -6.74 10.32
N HIS A 11 -0.08 -5.60 9.89
CA HIS A 11 -0.08 -4.38 10.69
C HIS A 11 -1.34 -3.58 10.36
N PHE A 12 -2.21 -3.39 11.35
CA PHE A 12 -3.35 -2.49 11.26
C PHE A 12 -3.04 -1.22 12.06
N VAL A 13 -2.82 -0.12 11.36
CA VAL A 13 -2.27 1.11 11.94
C VAL A 13 -3.07 2.33 11.52
N HIS A 14 -3.09 3.34 12.37
CA HIS A 14 -3.43 4.68 11.92
C HIS A 14 -2.25 5.27 11.17
N PHE A 15 -2.50 5.89 10.02
CA PHE A 15 -1.45 6.55 9.27
C PHE A 15 -1.21 7.98 9.77
N ALA A 16 0.04 8.41 9.72
CA ALA A 16 0.45 9.79 9.98
C ALA A 16 0.44 10.62 8.69
N SER A 17 1.05 11.81 8.72
CA SER A 17 1.12 12.75 7.59
C SER A 17 1.62 12.11 6.29
N TYR A 18 2.69 11.32 6.36
CA TYR A 18 3.24 10.60 5.20
C TYR A 18 2.19 9.69 4.56
N GLY A 19 1.48 8.87 5.36
CA GLY A 19 0.45 7.98 4.82
C GLY A 19 -0.78 8.74 4.32
N ALA A 20 -1.13 9.88 4.92
CA ALA A 20 -2.20 10.75 4.40
C ALA A 20 -1.86 11.33 3.02
N ASP A 21 -0.63 11.79 2.84
CA ASP A 21 -0.13 12.31 1.56
C ASP A 21 -0.03 11.21 0.51
N LEU A 22 0.45 10.02 0.90
CA LEU A 22 0.51 8.85 0.03
C LEU A 22 -0.90 8.41 -0.41
N LYS A 23 -1.85 8.33 0.52
CA LYS A 23 -3.27 8.04 0.20
C LYS A 23 -3.83 9.04 -0.78
N ARG A 24 -3.68 10.34 -0.54
CA ARG A 24 -4.16 11.41 -1.43
C ARG A 24 -3.55 11.30 -2.83
N LYS A 25 -2.25 10.99 -2.91
CA LYS A 25 -1.55 10.77 -4.17
C LYS A 25 -2.10 9.57 -4.93
N MET A 26 -2.32 8.45 -4.25
CA MET A 26 -2.94 7.27 -4.84
C MET A 26 -4.36 7.56 -5.31
N GLU A 27 -5.16 8.29 -4.54
CA GLU A 27 -6.51 8.67 -4.94
C GLU A 27 -6.52 9.46 -6.25
N GLY A 28 -5.64 10.46 -6.41
CA GLY A 28 -5.49 11.16 -7.69
C GLY A 28 -5.00 10.28 -8.84
N MET A 29 -4.29 9.18 -8.51
CA MET A 29 -3.79 8.25 -9.50
C MET A 29 -4.86 7.25 -9.97
N VAL A 30 -5.64 6.66 -9.07
CA VAL A 30 -6.50 5.49 -9.36
C VAL A 30 -8.00 5.74 -9.24
N CYS A 31 -8.47 6.79 -8.55
CA CYS A 31 -9.90 7.02 -8.42
C CYS A 31 -10.53 7.31 -9.79
N GLY A 32 -11.63 6.61 -10.10
CA GLY A 32 -12.31 6.70 -11.39
C GLY A 32 -11.56 6.05 -12.56
N LYS A 33 -10.45 5.35 -12.31
CA LYS A 33 -9.67 4.64 -13.33
C LYS A 33 -9.65 3.15 -13.06
N SER A 34 -9.63 2.35 -14.13
CA SER A 34 -9.52 0.91 -14.03
C SER A 34 -8.06 0.44 -14.07
N GLY A 35 -7.80 -0.72 -13.49
CA GLY A 35 -6.51 -1.40 -13.56
C GLY A 35 -5.46 -0.89 -12.57
N TRP A 36 -4.26 -1.46 -12.71
CA TRP A 36 -3.09 -1.15 -11.89
C TRP A 36 -2.29 0.01 -12.50
N HIS A 37 -2.04 1.04 -11.70
CA HIS A 37 -1.31 2.25 -12.11
C HIS A 37 0.03 2.33 -11.39
N SER A 38 1.06 2.75 -12.11
CA SER A 38 2.47 2.82 -11.65
C SER A 38 3.05 4.23 -11.90
N GLY A 39 4.27 4.49 -11.42
CA GLY A 39 5.07 5.65 -11.87
C GLY A 39 5.24 6.79 -10.87
N ALA A 40 4.59 6.71 -9.70
CA ALA A 40 4.77 7.72 -8.66
C ALA A 40 4.69 7.17 -7.23
N LEU A 41 4.71 5.86 -7.07
CA LEU A 41 4.64 5.23 -5.75
C LEU A 41 6.03 4.87 -5.24
N PRO A 42 6.22 4.86 -3.91
CA PRO A 42 7.47 4.41 -3.33
C PRO A 42 7.83 3.01 -3.83
N CYS A 43 9.13 2.78 -4.00
CA CYS A 43 9.69 1.45 -4.22
C CYS A 43 9.17 0.75 -5.48
N GLY A 44 9.07 1.51 -6.58
CA GLY A 44 8.59 0.99 -7.87
C GLY A 44 7.15 0.48 -7.81
N GLY A 45 6.38 0.97 -6.84
CA GLY A 45 5.08 0.42 -6.51
C GLY A 45 4.00 0.68 -7.56
N ARG A 46 2.89 -0.04 -7.39
CA ARG A 46 1.66 0.12 -8.17
C ARG A 46 0.45 0.07 -7.27
N ALA A 47 -0.63 0.72 -7.67
CA ALA A 47 -1.89 0.68 -6.94
C ALA A 47 -3.09 0.52 -7.88
N ALA A 48 -4.17 -0.04 -7.35
CA ALA A 48 -5.45 -0.15 -8.03
C ALA A 48 -6.60 0.14 -7.04
N TYR A 49 -7.66 0.76 -7.55
CA TYR A 49 -8.89 0.96 -6.80
C TYR A 49 -9.87 -0.19 -7.03
N PHE A 50 -10.51 -0.61 -5.94
CA PHE A 50 -11.57 -1.62 -5.96
C PHE A 50 -12.80 -1.09 -5.20
N PRO A 51 -14.02 -1.20 -5.77
CA PRO A 51 -15.24 -0.90 -5.04
C PRO A 51 -15.38 -1.77 -3.77
N GLY A 52 -15.79 -1.17 -2.66
CA GLY A 52 -15.90 -1.87 -1.38
C GLY A 52 -14.55 -2.34 -0.82
N PHE A 53 -14.55 -3.52 -0.17
CA PHE A 53 -13.33 -4.14 0.36
C PHE A 53 -13.07 -5.48 -0.36
N PRO A 54 -12.07 -5.56 -1.25
CA PRO A 54 -11.82 -6.76 -2.04
C PRO A 54 -11.06 -7.83 -1.25
N GLY A 55 -10.97 -9.04 -1.81
CA GLY A 55 -9.95 -10.01 -1.39
C GLY A 55 -8.54 -9.48 -1.70
N VAL A 56 -7.96 -8.73 -0.77
CA VAL A 56 -6.72 -7.95 -0.95
C VAL A 56 -5.59 -8.78 -1.54
N PHE A 57 -5.31 -9.96 -0.98
CA PHE A 57 -4.24 -10.84 -1.47
C PHE A 57 -4.55 -11.45 -2.83
N SER A 58 -5.82 -11.79 -3.11
CA SER A 58 -6.24 -12.27 -4.42
C SER A 58 -5.99 -11.21 -5.50
N GLN A 59 -6.33 -9.95 -5.21
CA GLN A 59 -6.07 -8.83 -6.13
C GLN A 59 -4.57 -8.57 -6.29
N ALA A 60 -3.81 -8.60 -5.19
CA ALA A 60 -2.36 -8.44 -5.21
C ALA A 60 -1.67 -9.52 -6.06
N MET A 61 -2.06 -10.78 -5.91
CA MET A 61 -1.52 -11.90 -6.72
C MET A 61 -1.95 -11.82 -8.18
N ALA A 62 -3.15 -11.31 -8.47
CA ALA A 62 -3.58 -11.04 -9.85
C ALA A 62 -2.75 -9.94 -10.53
N ALA A 63 -2.11 -9.05 -9.75
CA ALA A 63 -1.21 -8.03 -10.26
C ALA A 63 0.20 -8.55 -10.61
N GLY A 64 0.53 -9.78 -10.20
CA GLY A 64 1.83 -10.42 -10.38
C GLY A 64 2.37 -11.04 -9.09
N SER A 65 3.63 -11.45 -9.12
CA SER A 65 4.30 -12.02 -7.95
C SER A 65 4.38 -11.02 -6.81
N ILE A 66 4.06 -11.48 -5.60
CA ILE A 66 4.15 -10.70 -4.36
C ILE A 66 5.28 -11.16 -3.42
N ALA A 67 6.17 -12.04 -3.90
CA ALA A 67 7.25 -12.62 -3.08
C ALA A 67 8.18 -11.57 -2.43
N HIS A 68 8.29 -10.40 -3.04
CA HIS A 68 9.09 -9.27 -2.55
C HIS A 68 8.27 -7.99 -2.41
N ALA A 69 6.95 -8.12 -2.30
CA ALA A 69 6.04 -6.99 -2.18
C ALA A 69 5.57 -6.82 -0.72
N SER A 70 5.51 -5.57 -0.29
CA SER A 70 4.61 -5.15 0.79
C SER A 70 3.23 -4.92 0.18
N VAL A 71 2.20 -5.56 0.75
CA VAL A 71 0.80 -5.41 0.32
C VAL A 71 0.10 -4.52 1.34
N ILE A 72 -0.44 -3.39 0.88
CA ILE A 72 -1.07 -2.38 1.74
C ILE A 72 -2.48 -2.13 1.23
N ALA A 73 -3.45 -2.14 2.13
CA ALA A 73 -4.83 -1.78 1.83
C ALA A 73 -5.16 -0.43 2.46
N TRP A 74 -5.79 0.44 1.68
CA TRP A 74 -6.24 1.78 2.08
C TRP A 74 -7.77 1.83 2.01
N PRO A 75 -8.48 1.45 3.08
CA PRO A 75 -9.94 1.53 3.14
C PRO A 75 -10.44 2.97 3.05
N ALA A 76 -11.73 3.12 2.76
CA ALA A 76 -12.39 4.42 2.64
C ALA A 76 -11.65 5.37 1.66
N ALA A 77 -11.16 4.80 0.56
CA ALA A 77 -10.57 5.56 -0.54
C ALA A 77 -11.64 6.10 -1.49
N CYS A 78 -11.27 7.11 -2.28
CA CYS A 78 -12.11 7.68 -3.34
C CYS A 78 -13.47 8.15 -2.81
N GLY A 79 -13.45 9.03 -1.80
CA GLY A 79 -14.66 9.54 -1.16
C GLY A 79 -15.37 8.53 -0.26
N GLY A 80 -14.69 7.46 0.16
CA GLY A 80 -15.24 6.44 1.05
C GLY A 80 -15.91 5.26 0.34
N SER A 81 -15.84 5.20 -0.99
CA SER A 81 -16.57 4.22 -1.82
C SER A 81 -15.86 2.88 -1.99
N GLY A 82 -14.58 2.78 -1.62
CA GLY A 82 -13.87 1.52 -1.74
C GLY A 82 -12.48 1.50 -1.11
N THR A 83 -11.63 0.63 -1.64
CA THR A 83 -10.31 0.34 -1.10
C THR A 83 -9.28 0.47 -2.22
N ILE A 84 -8.19 1.16 -1.93
CA ILE A 84 -7.00 1.11 -2.80
C ILE A 84 -6.09 0.00 -2.28
N VAL A 85 -5.68 -0.91 -3.15
CA VAL A 85 -4.62 -1.89 -2.86
C VAL A 85 -3.32 -1.38 -3.48
N GLU A 86 -2.29 -1.26 -2.67
CA GLU A 86 -0.95 -0.83 -3.04
C GLU A 86 0.04 -1.99 -2.89
N LEU A 87 0.93 -2.11 -3.87
CA LEU A 87 2.10 -2.99 -3.85
C LEU A 87 3.35 -2.13 -3.86
N ALA A 88 4.22 -2.29 -2.87
CA ALA A 88 5.54 -1.66 -2.83
C ALA A 88 6.63 -2.75 -2.84
N TYR A 89 7.59 -2.67 -3.76
CA TYR A 89 8.54 -3.75 -4.01
C TYR A 89 9.92 -3.45 -3.45
N GLY A 90 10.53 -4.43 -2.77
CA GLY A 90 11.93 -4.33 -2.33
C GLY A 90 12.20 -3.34 -1.19
N CYS A 91 11.15 -2.81 -0.55
CA CYS A 91 11.27 -1.94 0.62
C CYS A 91 10.11 -2.17 1.61
N SER A 92 10.27 -1.69 2.84
CA SER A 92 9.17 -1.49 3.79
C SER A 92 8.96 -0.01 4.02
N ILE A 93 7.70 0.43 3.94
CA ILE A 93 7.27 1.80 4.26
C ILE A 93 6.37 1.86 5.49
N GLU A 94 6.26 0.76 6.24
CA GLU A 94 5.37 0.63 7.40
C GLU A 94 5.62 1.74 8.43
N HIS A 95 6.88 1.96 8.80
CA HIS A 95 7.26 2.98 9.76
C HIS A 95 6.97 4.40 9.28
N GLN A 96 7.14 4.66 7.98
CA GLN A 96 6.80 5.95 7.38
C GLN A 96 5.29 6.16 7.44
N ILE A 97 4.49 5.13 7.12
CA ILE A 97 3.03 5.18 7.21
C ILE A 97 2.58 5.44 8.65
N ARG A 98 3.16 4.72 9.63
CA ARG A 98 2.88 4.88 11.06
C ARG A 98 3.33 6.24 11.61
N GLY A 99 4.33 6.85 10.98
CA GLY A 99 4.94 8.10 11.44
C GLY A 99 5.99 7.93 12.53
N ASP A 100 6.41 6.70 12.84
CA ASP A 100 7.49 6.41 13.79
C ASP A 100 8.84 6.13 13.09
N TYR A 101 8.91 6.38 11.78
CA TYR A 101 10.15 6.32 11.02
C TYR A 101 11.17 7.32 11.56
N ASN A 102 12.31 6.80 11.99
CA ASN A 102 13.47 7.58 12.34
C ASN A 102 14.60 7.28 11.33
N PRO A 103 15.02 8.27 10.51
CA PRO A 103 16.08 8.05 9.51
C PRO A 103 17.46 7.73 10.11
N ASN A 104 17.64 7.92 11.41
CA ASN A 104 18.90 7.65 12.12
C ASN A 104 19.03 6.21 12.61
N TYR A 105 17.94 5.44 12.64
CA TYR A 105 17.97 4.02 12.97
C TYR A 105 17.99 3.22 11.66
N ARG A 106 19.15 2.64 11.35
CA ARG A 106 19.35 1.71 10.22
C ARG A 106 19.23 0.27 10.67
#